data_AF-A0A0S8DTR8-F1
#
_entry.id   AF-A0A0S8DTR8-F1
#
_cell.length_a   1.000
_cell.length_b   1.000
_cell.length_c   1.000
_cell.angle_alpha   90.00
_cell.angle_beta   90.00
_cell.angle_gamma   90.00
#
_symmetry.space_group_name_H-M   'P 1'
#
loop_
_entity.id
_entity.type
_entity.pdbx_description
1 polymer ?
#
loop_
_entity_poly.entity_id
_entity_poly.type
_entity_poly.pdbx_seq_one_letter_code
_entity_poly.pdbx_strand_id
1 'polypeptide(L)'
;ACPFGAIREPASEWPAQDYKKAKKRLAVLILLLPVLMLAGGWMTSGAKRVTARMHETVRLAERIYSEETGQVTDTTDASAAFRATGRAIEELYAEADGIRDKFDTGGWIFGAFVGLVAGVKLIALSVWRQRTDYEASRASCLACGRCYKYCPREHVRLEKLKEPTGEL
;
A
#
# COMPACT_ATOMS: atom_id res chain seq x y z
N ALA A 1 36.75 -18.51 3.11
CA ALA A 1 36.19 -17.15 2.93
C ALA A 1 35.49 -17.04 1.58
N CYS A 2 34.32 -16.37 1.50
CA CYS A 2 33.65 -16.12 0.22
C CYS A 2 34.38 -14.99 -0.53
N PRO A 3 34.84 -15.20 -1.78
CA PRO A 3 35.58 -14.17 -2.53
C PRO A 3 34.72 -12.94 -2.85
N PHE A 4 33.40 -13.08 -2.84
CA PHE A 4 32.44 -12.02 -3.13
C PHE A 4 31.82 -11.40 -1.86
N GLY A 5 32.27 -11.80 -0.66
CA GLY A 5 31.69 -11.32 0.59
C GLY A 5 30.18 -11.63 0.74
N ALA A 6 29.68 -12.65 0.05
CA ALA A 6 28.24 -12.91 -0.03
C ALA A 6 27.66 -13.67 1.19
N ILE A 7 28.50 -14.04 2.16
CA ILE A 7 28.07 -14.71 3.39
C ILE A 7 27.72 -13.63 4.41
N ARG A 8 26.46 -13.61 4.87
CA ARG A 8 25.99 -12.69 5.90
C ARG A 8 26.16 -13.35 7.26
N GLU A 9 26.76 -12.62 8.18
CA GLU A 9 26.95 -13.04 9.56
C GLU A 9 25.62 -13.06 10.32
N PRO A 10 25.50 -13.93 11.35
CA PRO A 10 24.36 -13.89 12.26
C PRO A 10 24.27 -12.50 12.88
N ALA A 11 23.04 -12.01 13.04
CA ALA A 11 22.83 -10.74 13.72
C ALA A 11 23.21 -10.92 15.21
N SER A 12 23.96 -9.96 15.77
CA SER A 12 24.28 -9.93 17.20
C SER A 12 23.03 -10.11 18.06
N GLU A 13 23.15 -10.84 19.18
CA GLU A 13 22.06 -11.00 20.13
C GLU A 13 21.49 -9.65 20.57
N TRP A 14 20.16 -9.55 20.63
CA TRP A 14 19.47 -8.30 20.89
C TRP A 14 19.67 -7.91 22.37
N PRO A 15 20.24 -6.74 22.70
CA PRO A 15 20.24 -6.26 24.08
C PRO A 15 18.79 -6.08 24.56
N ALA A 16 18.45 -6.68 25.70
CA ALA A 16 17.08 -6.76 26.22
C ALA A 16 16.36 -5.39 26.35
N GLN A 17 17.13 -4.33 26.55
CA GLN A 17 16.66 -2.94 26.62
C GLN A 17 16.14 -2.40 25.27
N ASP A 18 16.75 -2.79 24.15
CA ASP A 18 16.35 -2.32 22.82
C ASP A 18 15.19 -3.15 22.26
N TYR A 19 15.05 -4.41 22.69
CA TYR A 19 13.90 -5.25 22.35
C TYR A 19 12.59 -4.65 22.86
N LYS A 20 12.55 -4.20 24.13
CA LYS A 20 11.36 -3.57 24.72
C LYS A 20 10.98 -2.27 24.00
N LYS A 21 11.98 -1.44 23.64
CA LYS A 21 11.76 -0.20 22.88
C LYS A 21 11.21 -0.48 21.49
N ALA A 22 11.79 -1.44 20.77
CA ALA A 22 11.34 -1.82 19.43
C ALA A 22 9.92 -2.41 19.45
N LYS A 23 9.62 -3.29 20.42
CA LYS A 23 8.27 -3.84 20.60
C LYS A 23 7.23 -2.74 20.88
N LYS A 24 7.58 -1.75 21.71
CA LYS A 24 6.70 -0.60 21.97
C LYS A 24 6.48 0.24 20.72
N ARG A 25 7.54 0.51 19.94
CA ARG A 25 7.43 1.23 18.65
C ARG A 25 6.54 0.48 17.65
N LEU A 26 6.70 -0.84 17.54
CA LEU A 26 5.88 -1.68 16.68
C LEU A 26 4.41 -1.65 17.11
N ALA A 27 4.13 -1.77 18.41
CA ALA A 27 2.78 -1.68 18.94
C ALA A 27 2.14 -0.32 18.66
N VAL A 28 2.89 0.78 18.82
CA VAL A 28 2.42 2.13 18.47
C VAL A 28 2.13 2.23 16.97
N LEU A 29 2.98 1.70 16.09
CA LEU A 29 2.76 1.72 14.65
C LEU A 29 1.52 0.90 14.23
N ILE A 30 1.28 -0.24 14.88
CA ILE A 30 0.07 -1.04 14.65
C ILE A 30 -1.17 -0.26 15.09
N LEU A 31 -1.13 0.42 16.23
CA LEU A 31 -2.22 1.26 16.70
C LEU A 31 -2.44 2.50 15.80
N LEU A 32 -1.36 3.02 15.21
CA LEU A 32 -1.38 4.19 14.34
C LEU A 32 -1.89 3.85 12.93
N LEU A 33 -1.81 2.58 12.50
CA LEU A 33 -2.30 2.13 11.20
C LEU A 33 -3.80 2.43 10.98
N PRO A 34 -4.75 2.05 11.85
CA PRO A 34 -6.15 2.40 11.64
C PRO A 34 -6.37 3.92 11.66
N VAL A 35 -5.57 4.68 12.42
CA VAL A 35 -5.60 6.15 12.42
C VAL A 35 -5.19 6.69 11.05
N LEU A 36 -4.14 6.14 10.41
CA LEU A 36 -3.73 6.53 9.06
C LEU A 36 -4.78 6.19 8.01
N MET A 37 -5.48 5.06 8.15
CA MET A 37 -6.56 4.70 7.23
C MET A 37 -7.73 5.68 7.35
N LEU A 38 -8.14 6.03 8.57
CA LEU A 38 -9.21 7.01 8.81
C LEU A 38 -8.81 8.41 8.37
N ALA A 39 -7.58 8.84 8.67
CA ALA A 39 -7.06 10.14 8.24
C ALA A 39 -6.96 10.22 6.71
N GLY A 40 -6.48 9.15 6.06
CA GLY A 40 -6.41 9.03 4.61
C GLY A 40 -7.79 9.12 3.95
N GLY A 41 -8.76 8.35 4.45
CA GLY A 41 -10.16 8.41 3.99
C GLY A 41 -10.80 9.79 4.22
N TRP A 42 -10.55 10.42 5.37
CA TRP A 42 -11.05 11.77 5.65
C TRP A 42 -10.47 12.82 4.70
N MET A 43 -9.15 12.80 4.47
CA MET A 43 -8.47 13.70 3.55
C MET A 43 -8.99 13.58 2.11
N THR A 44 -9.19 12.35 1.62
CA THR A 44 -9.69 12.12 0.26
C THR A 44 -11.18 12.43 0.13
N SER A 45 -11.97 12.23 1.19
CA SER A 45 -13.38 12.63 1.24
C SER A 45 -13.58 14.15 1.19
N GLY A 46 -12.55 14.95 1.50
CA GLY A 46 -12.60 16.41 1.28
C GLY A 46 -12.65 16.80 -0.21
N ALA A 47 -12.17 15.94 -1.10
CA ALA A 47 -12.06 16.23 -2.54
C ALA A 47 -13.36 15.98 -3.33
N LYS A 48 -14.47 15.57 -2.67
CA LYS A 48 -15.78 15.24 -3.26
C LYS A 48 -16.25 16.20 -4.36
N ARG A 49 -16.13 17.51 -4.12
CA ARG A 49 -16.59 18.54 -5.08
C ARG A 49 -15.71 18.62 -6.33
N VAL A 50 -14.43 18.33 -6.19
CA VAL A 50 -13.47 18.44 -7.31
C VAL A 50 -13.54 17.19 -8.18
N THR A 51 -13.61 16.01 -7.58
CA THR A 51 -13.63 14.74 -8.33
C THR A 51 -14.97 14.49 -9.01
N ALA A 52 -16.09 14.83 -8.39
CA ALA A 52 -17.41 14.65 -9.01
C ALA A 52 -17.62 15.56 -10.24
N ARG A 53 -16.98 16.75 -10.27
CA ARG A 53 -16.98 17.66 -11.43
C ARG A 53 -16.29 17.10 -12.67
N MET A 54 -15.54 16.02 -12.56
CA MET A 54 -14.98 15.36 -13.74
C MET A 54 -16.07 14.67 -14.58
N HIS A 55 -17.22 14.33 -13.98
CA HIS A 55 -18.31 13.67 -14.68
C HIS A 55 -19.18 14.69 -15.45
N GLU A 56 -19.52 14.36 -16.70
CA GLU A 56 -20.26 15.26 -17.59
C GLU A 56 -21.65 15.63 -17.06
N THR A 57 -22.37 14.66 -16.49
CA THR A 57 -23.72 14.87 -15.92
C THR A 57 -23.70 15.75 -14.67
N VAL A 58 -22.67 15.62 -13.82
CA VAL A 58 -22.51 16.47 -12.63
C VAL A 58 -22.15 17.90 -13.03
N ARG A 59 -21.31 18.07 -14.06
CA ARG A 59 -21.01 19.39 -14.65
C ARG A 59 -22.25 20.05 -15.26
N LEU A 60 -23.06 19.27 -15.98
CA LEU A 60 -24.32 19.75 -16.55
C LEU A 60 -25.30 20.18 -15.46
N ALA A 61 -25.46 19.36 -14.42
CA ALA A 61 -26.28 19.68 -13.26
C ALA A 61 -25.81 20.96 -12.54
N GLU A 62 -24.52 21.09 -12.26
CA GLU A 62 -23.96 22.29 -11.61
C GLU A 62 -24.11 23.53 -12.51
N ARG A 63 -24.05 23.37 -13.84
CA ARG A 63 -24.30 24.45 -14.80
C ARG A 63 -25.76 24.89 -14.81
N ILE A 64 -26.71 23.96 -14.90
CA ILE A 64 -28.16 24.27 -14.88
C ILE A 64 -28.53 24.92 -13.55
N TYR A 65 -28.01 24.43 -12.43
CA TYR A 65 -28.19 25.05 -11.11
C TYR A 65 -27.65 26.49 -11.06
N SER A 66 -26.50 26.75 -11.68
CA SER A 66 -25.92 28.10 -11.74
C SER A 66 -26.71 29.05 -12.63
N GLU A 67 -27.38 28.54 -13.68
CA GLU A 67 -28.29 29.29 -14.54
C GLU A 67 -29.61 29.61 -13.80
N GLU A 68 -30.18 28.65 -13.07
CA GLU A 68 -31.42 28.84 -12.27
C GLU A 68 -31.23 29.80 -11.09
N THR A 69 -30.06 29.76 -10.44
CA THR A 69 -29.73 30.66 -9.32
C THR A 69 -29.28 32.04 -9.78
N GLY A 70 -29.27 32.31 -11.09
CA GLY A 70 -28.89 33.60 -11.66
C GLY A 70 -27.40 33.96 -11.52
N GLN A 71 -26.55 32.98 -11.18
CA GLN A 71 -25.09 33.18 -11.11
C GLN A 71 -24.47 33.27 -12.50
N VAL A 72 -25.11 32.70 -13.52
CA VAL A 72 -24.66 32.76 -14.91
C VAL A 72 -25.83 33.07 -15.84
N THR A 73 -25.68 34.09 -16.67
CA THR A 73 -26.70 34.56 -17.62
C THR A 73 -26.68 33.86 -18.98
N ASP A 74 -25.58 33.17 -19.33
CA ASP A 74 -25.44 32.49 -20.63
C ASP A 74 -25.88 31.02 -20.57
N THR A 75 -26.77 30.65 -21.48
CA THR A 75 -27.19 29.27 -21.72
C THR A 75 -26.15 28.57 -22.59
N THR A 76 -25.60 27.44 -22.12
CA THR A 76 -24.68 26.63 -22.94
C THR A 76 -25.43 25.68 -23.87
N ASP A 77 -24.84 25.30 -25.02
CA ASP A 77 -25.42 24.31 -25.94
C ASP A 77 -25.83 23.01 -25.23
N ALA A 78 -25.03 22.56 -24.25
CA ALA A 78 -25.34 21.37 -23.45
C ALA A 78 -26.61 21.56 -22.59
N SER A 79 -26.79 22.73 -21.97
CA SER A 79 -27.99 23.06 -21.19
C SER A 79 -29.23 23.27 -22.06
N ALA A 80 -29.07 23.87 -23.25
CA ALA A 80 -30.14 24.04 -24.22
C ALA A 80 -30.60 22.69 -24.78
N ALA A 81 -29.66 21.80 -25.12
CA ALA A 81 -29.95 20.44 -25.56
C ALA A 81 -30.66 19.62 -24.48
N PHE A 82 -30.27 19.75 -23.21
CA PHE A 82 -30.95 19.07 -22.11
C PHE A 82 -32.38 19.59 -21.89
N ARG A 83 -32.61 20.91 -21.97
CA ARG A 83 -33.98 21.45 -21.88
C ARG A 83 -34.83 21.02 -23.09
N ALA A 84 -34.23 20.84 -24.26
CA ALA A 84 -34.92 20.36 -25.46
C ALA A 84 -35.33 18.87 -25.40
N THR A 85 -34.67 18.04 -24.58
CA THR A 85 -35.10 16.63 -24.38
C THR A 85 -36.33 16.50 -23.49
N GLY A 86 -36.74 17.56 -22.79
CA GLY A 86 -37.96 17.59 -21.97
C GLY A 86 -37.89 16.75 -20.69
N ARG A 87 -36.70 16.30 -20.27
CA ARG A 87 -36.52 15.61 -18.99
C ARG A 87 -36.69 16.57 -17.82
N ALA A 88 -37.19 16.05 -16.70
CA ALA A 88 -37.28 16.79 -15.45
C ALA A 88 -35.87 17.11 -14.93
N ILE A 89 -35.69 18.33 -14.44
CA ILE A 89 -34.40 18.80 -13.90
C ILE A 89 -34.08 18.06 -12.58
N GLU A 90 -35.13 17.69 -11.85
CA GLU A 90 -35.09 16.92 -10.62
C GLU A 90 -34.49 15.52 -10.83
N GLU A 91 -34.80 14.87 -11.96
CA GLU A 91 -34.20 13.58 -12.31
C GLU A 91 -32.69 13.70 -12.58
N LEU A 92 -32.26 14.80 -13.22
CA LEU A 92 -30.84 15.07 -13.46
C LEU A 92 -30.08 15.33 -12.16
N TYR A 93 -30.68 16.06 -11.21
CA TYR A 93 -30.08 16.28 -9.89
C TYR A 93 -29.96 14.97 -9.11
N ALA A 94 -31.00 14.12 -9.12
CA ALA A 94 -30.96 12.82 -8.48
C ALA A 94 -29.87 11.90 -9.08
N GLU A 95 -29.70 11.92 -10.41
CA GLU A 95 -28.64 11.19 -11.10
C GLU A 95 -27.25 11.72 -10.71
N ALA A 96 -27.08 13.05 -10.67
CA ALA A 96 -25.83 13.69 -10.27
C ALA A 96 -25.46 13.36 -8.81
N ASP A 97 -26.42 13.31 -7.89
CA ASP A 97 -26.20 12.94 -6.50
C ASP A 97 -25.84 11.46 -6.36
N GLY A 98 -26.51 10.56 -7.08
CA GLY A 98 -26.13 9.15 -7.12
C GLY A 98 -24.70 8.90 -7.64
N ILE A 99 -24.22 9.77 -8.52
CA ILE A 99 -22.82 9.74 -8.99
C ILE A 99 -21.87 10.28 -7.91
N ARG A 100 -22.23 11.39 -7.25
CA ARG A 100 -21.45 11.97 -6.14
C ARG A 100 -21.24 10.98 -5.00
N ASP A 101 -22.27 10.21 -4.64
CA ASP A 101 -22.20 9.19 -3.58
C ASP A 101 -21.22 8.05 -3.92
N LYS A 102 -21.16 7.65 -5.20
CA LYS A 102 -20.18 6.66 -5.66
C LYS A 102 -18.75 7.19 -5.55
N PHE A 103 -18.53 8.47 -5.87
CA PHE A 103 -17.23 9.11 -5.69
C PHE A 103 -16.85 9.27 -4.22
N ASP A 104 -17.82 9.44 -3.31
CA ASP A 104 -17.56 9.47 -1.87
C ASP A 104 -17.06 8.11 -1.37
N THR A 105 -17.80 7.05 -1.69
CA THR A 105 -17.43 5.68 -1.32
C THR A 105 -16.08 5.29 -1.93
N GLY A 106 -15.86 5.63 -3.21
CA GLY A 106 -14.60 5.39 -3.90
C GLY A 106 -13.43 6.18 -3.30
N GLY A 107 -13.65 7.45 -2.93
CA GLY A 107 -12.66 8.30 -2.27
C GLY A 107 -12.25 7.77 -0.90
N TRP A 108 -13.20 7.29 -0.11
CA TRP A 108 -12.95 6.64 1.18
C TRP A 108 -12.13 5.37 1.03
N ILE A 109 -12.52 4.47 0.10
CA ILE A 109 -11.79 3.22 -0.15
C ILE A 109 -10.36 3.51 -0.62
N PHE A 110 -10.20 4.44 -1.55
CA PHE A 110 -8.87 4.81 -2.06
C PHE A 110 -7.99 5.44 -0.98
N GLY A 111 -8.52 6.37 -0.18
CA GLY A 111 -7.79 6.99 0.93
C GLY A 111 -7.39 5.98 1.99
N ALA A 112 -8.29 5.05 2.35
CA ALA A 112 -8.00 3.97 3.28
C ALA A 112 -6.92 3.02 2.73
N PHE A 113 -6.95 2.69 1.43
CA PHE A 113 -5.93 1.86 0.79
C PHE A 113 -4.55 2.52 0.79
N VAL A 114 -4.47 3.82 0.47
CA VAL A 114 -3.21 4.58 0.51
C VAL A 114 -2.66 4.62 1.95
N GLY A 115 -3.52 4.91 2.93
CA GLY A 115 -3.16 4.89 4.35
C GLY A 115 -2.66 3.51 4.81
N LEU A 116 -3.31 2.43 4.35
CA LEU A 116 -2.90 1.05 4.63
C LEU A 116 -1.52 0.75 4.05
N VAL A 117 -1.27 1.06 2.77
CA VAL A 117 0.03 0.80 2.12
C VAL A 117 1.15 1.56 2.82
N ALA A 118 0.93 2.84 3.16
CA ALA A 118 1.89 3.64 3.91
C ALA A 118 2.16 3.05 5.31
N GLY A 119 1.11 2.69 6.04
CA GLY A 119 1.21 2.07 7.37
C GLY A 119 1.97 0.75 7.35
N VAL A 120 1.64 -0.15 6.40
CA VAL A 120 2.32 -1.44 6.23
C VAL A 120 3.79 -1.25 5.88
N LYS A 121 4.14 -0.28 5.04
CA LYS A 121 5.54 0.03 4.72
C LYS A 121 6.31 0.53 5.94
N LEU A 122 5.72 1.41 6.76
CA LEU A 122 6.34 1.89 7.99
C LEU A 122 6.57 0.75 9.01
N ILE A 123 5.58 -0.15 9.14
CA ILE A 123 5.72 -1.35 9.97
C ILE A 123 6.84 -2.23 9.42
N ALA A 124 6.86 -2.53 8.12
CA ALA A 124 7.88 -3.37 7.50
C ALA A 124 9.31 -2.80 7.67
N LEU A 125 9.48 -1.47 7.61
CA LEU A 125 10.75 -0.81 7.89
C LEU A 125 11.14 -0.83 9.37
N SER A 126 10.17 -0.90 10.27
CA SER A 126 10.39 -0.95 11.72
C SER A 126 10.64 -2.36 12.25
N VAL A 127 10.32 -3.40 11.47
CA VAL A 127 10.59 -4.79 11.82
C VAL A 127 12.06 -5.11 11.54
N TRP A 128 12.83 -5.29 12.60
CA TRP A 128 14.18 -5.82 12.49
C TRP A 128 14.13 -7.32 12.22
N ARG A 129 14.74 -7.76 11.11
CA ARG A 129 14.87 -9.17 10.76
C ARG A 129 16.16 -9.75 11.37
N GLN A 130 16.00 -10.53 12.44
CA GLN A 130 17.11 -11.24 13.06
C GLN A 130 17.55 -12.42 12.18
N ARG A 131 18.86 -12.60 12.00
CA ARG A 131 19.47 -13.78 11.35
C ARG A 131 20.15 -14.61 12.43
N THR A 132 19.71 -15.86 12.61
CA THR A 132 20.28 -16.77 13.61
C THR A 132 21.52 -17.49 13.07
N ASP A 133 21.60 -17.68 11.76
CA ASP A 133 22.64 -18.47 11.11
C ASP A 133 23.35 -17.69 10.00
N TYR A 134 24.48 -18.23 9.58
CA TYR A 134 25.19 -17.76 8.40
C TYR A 134 24.37 -18.05 7.14
N GLU A 135 23.88 -17.00 6.50
CA GLU A 135 23.07 -17.12 5.28
C GLU A 135 23.84 -16.57 4.08
N ALA A 136 23.81 -17.32 2.97
CA ALA A 136 24.27 -16.78 1.69
C ALA A 136 23.26 -15.76 1.16
N SER A 137 23.74 -14.56 0.82
CA SER A 137 22.89 -13.52 0.26
C SER A 137 22.40 -13.92 -1.13
N ARG A 138 21.07 -14.01 -1.31
CA ARG A 138 20.48 -14.32 -2.62
C ARG A 138 20.80 -13.30 -3.71
N ALA A 139 21.07 -12.05 -3.33
CA ALA A 139 21.35 -10.98 -4.29
C ALA A 139 22.82 -10.90 -4.71
N SER A 140 23.77 -11.34 -3.86
CA SER A 140 25.21 -11.26 -4.14
C SER A 140 25.92 -12.61 -4.28
N CYS A 141 25.22 -13.73 -4.02
CA CYS A 141 25.79 -15.06 -4.19
C CYS A 141 25.65 -15.54 -5.63
N LEU A 142 26.78 -15.74 -6.33
CA LEU A 142 26.85 -16.34 -7.67
C LEU A 142 26.76 -17.88 -7.66
N ALA A 143 26.49 -18.51 -6.52
CA ALA A 143 26.42 -19.97 -6.36
C ALA A 143 27.66 -20.75 -6.88
N CYS A 144 28.84 -20.13 -6.92
CA CYS A 144 30.07 -20.76 -7.42
C CYS A 144 30.64 -21.92 -6.57
N GLY A 145 30.01 -22.27 -5.44
CA GLY A 145 30.39 -23.41 -4.58
C GLY A 145 31.72 -23.28 -3.83
N ARG A 146 32.53 -22.25 -4.07
CA ARG A 146 33.88 -22.11 -3.46
C ARG A 146 33.87 -22.02 -1.93
N CYS A 147 32.75 -21.60 -1.33
CA CYS A 147 32.58 -21.59 0.13
C CYS A 147 32.49 -23.00 0.73
N TYR A 148 32.12 -24.03 -0.04
CA TYR A 148 31.94 -25.40 0.44
C TYR A 148 33.24 -26.04 0.93
N LYS A 149 34.38 -25.69 0.30
CA LYS A 149 35.71 -26.17 0.72
C LYS A 149 36.07 -25.79 2.16
N TYR A 150 35.46 -24.73 2.70
CA TYR A 150 35.73 -24.23 4.05
C TYR A 150 34.52 -24.40 4.98
N CYS A 151 33.44 -25.03 4.52
CA CYS A 151 32.21 -25.16 5.29
C CYS A 151 32.30 -26.38 6.21
N PRO A 152 32.28 -26.22 7.55
CA PRO A 152 32.38 -27.37 8.47
C PRO A 152 31.25 -28.39 8.27
N ARG A 153 30.03 -27.91 8.01
CA ARG A 153 28.88 -28.79 7.72
C ARG A 153 29.05 -29.60 6.44
N GLU A 154 29.76 -29.06 5.45
CA GLU A 154 30.04 -29.78 4.22
C GLU A 154 31.03 -30.92 4.45
N HIS A 155 32.05 -30.70 5.27
CA HIS A 155 32.99 -31.76 5.65
C HIS A 155 32.27 -32.91 6.36
N VAL A 156 31.40 -32.60 7.33
CA VAL A 156 30.55 -33.61 8.00
C VAL A 156 29.63 -34.34 7.03
N ARG A 157 29.05 -33.64 6.04
CA ARG A 157 28.23 -34.26 4.98
C ARG A 157 29.06 -35.25 4.15
N LEU A 158 30.26 -34.85 3.76
CA LEU A 158 31.17 -35.69 2.96
C LEU A 158 31.68 -36.89 3.77
N GLU A 159 31.89 -36.75 5.08
CA GLU A 159 32.24 -37.85 5.98
C GLU A 159 31.11 -38.89 6.05
N LYS A 160 29.86 -38.44 6.27
CA LYS A 160 28.68 -39.32 6.27
C LYS A 160 28.40 -40.03 4.95
N LEU A 161 28.79 -39.43 3.83
CA LEU A 161 28.67 -40.07 2.50
C LEU A 161 29.75 -41.13 2.26
N LYS A 162 30.87 -41.05 2.99
CA LYS A 162 31.96 -42.03 2.94
C LYS A 162 31.76 -43.17 3.92
N GLU A 163 30.97 -42.96 4.97
CA GLU A 163 30.47 -44.06 5.81
C GLU A 163 29.66 -45.00 4.91
N PRO A 164 30.14 -46.24 4.68
CA PRO A 164 29.40 -47.18 3.87
C PRO A 164 28.07 -47.44 4.59
N THR A 165 26.96 -47.32 3.86
CA THR A 165 25.66 -47.81 4.30
C THR A 165 25.76 -49.31 4.59
N GLY A 166 26.09 -49.66 5.83
CA GLY A 166 26.05 -50.98 6.43
C GLY A 166 26.05 -50.71 7.92
N GLU A 167 25.00 -50.99 8.68
CA GLU A 167 24.36 -52.31 8.76
C GLU A 167 22.81 -52.16 8.75
N LEU A 168 22.17 -52.90 7.84
CA LEU A 168 20.82 -53.46 8.01
C LEU A 168 20.99 -54.88 8.55
#